data_AF-A0A355G0X0-F1
#
_entry.id   AF-A0A355G0X0-F1
#
_cell.length_a   1.000
_cell.length_b   1.000
_cell.length_c   1.000
_cell.angle_alpha   90.00
_cell.angle_beta   90.00
_cell.angle_gamma   90.00
#
_symmetry.space_group_name_H-M   'P 1'
#
loop_
_entity.id
_entity.type
_entity.pdbx_description
1 polymer ?
#
loop_
_entity_poly.entity_id
_entity_poly.type
_entity_poly.pdbx_seq_one_letter_code
_entity_poly.pdbx_strand_id
1 'polypeptide(L)'
;MFDVVDYSYPLYCFVDSFDKVNADGIIQIESTGMGVYSVPKGQTLPSNYQQKFVNKLGTNNCSDPSHHNHISPDREVDGSTALLPDQTFFFYNQDHESTGHNDVIMKLATALMYDHRITSVYSDPNYPQFNVGRVGEKLEKEIAEYDGKIVRSAYSAELLNRYDDARAKALAELDNTVVKQGEYEKVRDNYYAVLCDMGLREPPEEEDASRVRLGKVLKAINNLLNKTVGYRSFND
;
A
#
# COMPACT_ATOMS: atom_id res chain seq x y z
N MET A 1 11.80 2.06 -19.63
CA MET A 1 11.07 3.06 -18.83
C MET A 1 10.08 2.29 -17.99
N PHE A 2 9.98 2.60 -16.70
CA PHE A 2 9.09 1.95 -15.76
C PHE A 2 8.22 3.01 -15.11
N ASP A 3 7.08 2.58 -14.59
CA ASP A 3 6.09 3.44 -13.97
C ASP A 3 5.60 2.82 -12.65
N VAL A 4 5.36 3.65 -11.65
CA VAL A 4 4.90 3.25 -10.32
C VAL A 4 3.67 4.07 -9.97
N VAL A 5 2.57 3.38 -9.68
CA VAL A 5 1.25 3.97 -9.60
C VAL A 5 0.59 3.62 -8.27
N ASP A 6 0.27 4.65 -7.50
CA ASP A 6 -0.49 4.52 -6.26
C ASP A 6 -2.00 4.58 -6.55
N TYR A 7 -2.81 3.75 -5.89
CA TYR A 7 -4.26 3.77 -6.10
C TYR A 7 -5.10 3.34 -4.89
N SER A 8 -6.41 3.62 -4.98
CA SER A 8 -7.44 3.26 -3.99
C SER A 8 -7.19 3.76 -2.56
N TYR A 9 -6.57 4.93 -2.38
CA TYR A 9 -6.55 5.61 -1.08
C TYR A 9 -7.76 6.57 -0.97
N PRO A 10 -8.51 6.60 0.15
CA PRO A 10 -9.63 7.52 0.32
C PRO A 10 -9.16 8.96 0.54
N LEU A 11 -9.80 9.93 -0.13
CA LEU A 11 -9.66 11.35 0.21
C LEU A 11 -10.61 11.76 1.34
N TYR A 12 -10.32 12.92 1.94
CA TYR A 12 -11.24 13.58 2.84
C TYR A 12 -12.52 14.00 2.11
N CYS A 13 -13.68 13.71 2.69
CA CYS A 13 -14.99 13.92 2.07
C CYS A 13 -15.37 15.40 1.81
N PHE A 14 -14.58 16.36 2.30
CA PHE A 14 -14.80 17.80 2.12
C PHE A 14 -13.92 18.43 1.03
N VAL A 15 -13.04 17.64 0.39
CA VAL A 15 -12.26 18.10 -0.76
C VAL A 15 -13.07 17.81 -2.02
N ASP A 16 -13.26 18.82 -2.87
CA ASP A 16 -13.95 18.66 -4.15
C ASP A 16 -13.11 17.80 -5.12
N SER A 17 -13.77 17.14 -6.07
CA SER A 17 -13.10 16.26 -7.04
C SER A 17 -12.21 17.04 -8.02
N PHE A 18 -11.24 16.34 -8.60
CA PHE A 18 -10.19 16.92 -9.44
C PHE A 18 -10.70 17.56 -10.73
N ASP A 19 -11.90 17.16 -11.18
CA ASP A 19 -12.60 17.77 -12.30
C ASP A 19 -12.97 19.25 -12.03
N LYS A 20 -12.93 19.66 -10.75
CA LYS A 20 -13.28 21.01 -10.27
C LYS A 20 -12.14 21.71 -9.54
N VAL A 21 -11.28 21.00 -8.81
CA VAL A 21 -10.18 21.60 -8.02
C VAL A 21 -8.90 20.77 -8.05
N ASN A 22 -7.74 21.41 -8.12
CA ASN A 22 -6.48 20.70 -7.89
C ASN A 22 -6.33 20.39 -6.39
N ALA A 23 -6.18 19.11 -6.04
CA ALA A 23 -5.94 18.68 -4.67
C ALA A 23 -4.66 17.85 -4.58
N ASP A 24 -3.72 18.30 -3.76
CA ASP A 24 -2.38 17.72 -3.56
C ASP A 24 -2.41 16.47 -2.67
N GLY A 25 -3.51 15.72 -2.64
CA GLY A 25 -3.71 14.60 -1.70
C GLY A 25 -3.51 13.22 -2.32
N ILE A 26 -3.84 13.05 -3.61
CA ILE A 26 -3.63 11.83 -4.41
C ILE A 26 -3.52 12.26 -5.89
N ILE A 27 -2.68 11.58 -6.68
CA ILE A 27 -2.61 11.76 -8.13
C ILE A 27 -3.57 10.76 -8.82
N GLN A 28 -4.37 11.23 -9.77
CA GLN A 28 -5.33 10.40 -10.50
C GLN A 28 -4.63 9.19 -11.17
N ILE A 29 -5.13 7.97 -10.92
CA ILE A 29 -4.53 6.73 -11.45
C ILE A 29 -4.40 6.71 -12.98
N GLU A 30 -5.37 7.28 -13.68
CA GLU A 30 -5.34 7.38 -15.13
C GLU A 30 -4.23 8.33 -15.61
N SER A 31 -3.91 9.37 -14.85
CA SER A 31 -2.80 10.27 -15.15
C SER A 31 -1.46 9.63 -14.80
N THR A 32 -1.32 9.03 -13.61
CA THR A 32 -0.07 8.39 -13.19
C THR A 32 0.28 7.21 -14.07
N GLY A 33 -0.68 6.31 -14.31
CA GLY A 33 -0.55 5.16 -15.19
C GLY A 33 -0.65 5.47 -16.69
N MET A 34 -0.68 6.76 -17.08
CA MET A 34 -0.72 7.20 -18.47
C MET A 34 -1.82 6.53 -19.32
N GLY A 35 -3.06 6.51 -18.84
CA GLY A 35 -4.23 5.95 -19.52
C GLY A 35 -4.84 4.73 -18.85
N VAL A 36 -4.39 4.37 -17.65
CA VAL A 36 -4.98 3.27 -16.85
C VAL A 36 -6.46 3.53 -16.60
N TYR A 37 -7.26 2.49 -16.80
CA TYR A 37 -8.68 2.50 -16.51
C TYR A 37 -8.92 1.96 -15.10
N SER A 38 -9.69 2.69 -14.31
CA SER A 38 -10.17 2.23 -13.01
C SER A 38 -11.65 2.54 -12.82
N VAL A 39 -12.29 1.79 -11.94
CA VAL A 39 -13.63 2.14 -11.42
C VAL A 39 -13.50 3.16 -10.29
N PRO A 40 -14.59 3.89 -9.94
CA PRO A 40 -14.62 4.71 -8.75
C PRO A 40 -14.39 3.90 -7.47
N LYS A 41 -13.87 4.53 -6.41
CA LYS A 41 -13.60 3.85 -5.14
C LYS A 41 -14.85 3.20 -4.57
N GLY A 42 -14.71 1.95 -4.10
CA GLY A 42 -15.81 1.17 -3.54
C GLY A 42 -16.69 0.49 -4.58
N GLN A 43 -16.37 0.63 -5.87
CA GLN A 43 -16.89 -0.21 -6.94
C GLN A 43 -15.86 -1.26 -7.35
N THR A 44 -16.30 -2.26 -8.10
CA THR A 44 -15.43 -3.30 -8.67
C THR A 44 -15.82 -3.54 -10.11
N LEU A 45 -14.84 -3.82 -10.96
CA LEU A 45 -15.05 -4.30 -12.32
C LEU A 45 -15.97 -5.55 -12.29
N PRO A 46 -17.01 -5.60 -13.15
CA PRO A 46 -17.93 -6.73 -13.24
C PRO A 46 -17.19 -8.07 -13.34
N SER A 47 -17.76 -9.16 -12.83
CA SER A 47 -17.09 -10.48 -12.83
C SER A 47 -16.72 -10.97 -14.24
N ASN A 48 -17.50 -10.60 -15.25
CA ASN A 48 -17.29 -10.91 -16.66
C ASN A 48 -16.49 -9.84 -17.42
N TYR A 49 -15.92 -8.86 -16.74
CA TYR A 49 -15.09 -7.81 -17.35
C TYR A 49 -13.92 -8.42 -18.13
N GLN A 50 -13.72 -7.91 -19.34
CA GLN A 50 -12.60 -8.25 -20.21
C GLN A 50 -11.65 -7.07 -20.25
N GLN A 51 -10.36 -7.36 -20.09
CA GLN A 51 -9.30 -6.36 -20.25
C GLN A 51 -9.38 -5.72 -21.62
N LYS A 52 -9.22 -4.40 -21.66
CA LYS A 52 -9.40 -3.66 -22.91
C LYS A 52 -8.17 -3.77 -23.82
N PHE A 53 -6.97 -3.85 -23.25
CA PHE A 53 -5.67 -3.83 -23.96
C PHE A 53 -5.44 -2.64 -24.90
N VAL A 54 -6.34 -1.68 -24.96
CA VAL A 54 -6.25 -0.52 -25.84
C VAL A 54 -6.25 0.73 -24.97
N ASN A 55 -5.16 1.49 -25.04
CA ASN A 55 -5.02 2.75 -24.32
C ASN A 55 -5.78 3.90 -25.02
N LYS A 56 -5.77 5.09 -24.43
CA LYS A 56 -6.46 6.28 -24.98
C LYS A 56 -5.96 6.72 -26.36
N LEU A 57 -4.79 6.27 -26.79
CA LEU A 57 -4.24 6.56 -28.12
C LEU A 57 -4.70 5.53 -29.17
N GLY A 58 -5.51 4.54 -28.79
CA GLY A 58 -5.97 3.49 -29.69
C GLY A 58 -4.93 2.40 -29.96
N THR A 59 -3.88 2.32 -29.15
CA THR A 59 -2.80 1.34 -29.31
C THR A 59 -2.86 0.24 -28.24
N ASN A 60 -2.46 -0.97 -28.61
CA ASN A 60 -2.19 -2.05 -27.68
C ASN A 60 -0.69 -2.18 -27.45
N ASN A 61 -0.27 -1.92 -26.21
CA ASN A 61 1.13 -1.92 -25.80
C ASN A 61 1.50 -3.12 -24.89
N CYS A 62 0.58 -4.07 -24.70
CA CYS A 62 0.86 -5.31 -24.00
C CYS A 62 1.59 -6.28 -24.95
N SER A 63 2.68 -6.89 -24.48
CA SER A 63 3.48 -7.81 -25.30
C SER A 63 2.83 -9.19 -25.52
N ASP A 64 1.95 -9.63 -24.62
CA ASP A 64 1.20 -10.88 -24.77
C ASP A 64 -0.25 -10.77 -24.23
N PRO A 65 -1.16 -10.12 -25.00
CA PRO A 65 -2.55 -9.93 -24.59
C PRO A 65 -3.34 -11.22 -24.36
N SER A 66 -2.86 -12.35 -24.89
CA SER A 66 -3.52 -13.65 -24.71
C SER A 66 -3.26 -14.29 -23.36
N HIS A 67 -2.15 -13.93 -22.69
CA HIS A 67 -1.73 -14.59 -21.45
C HIS A 67 -1.50 -13.61 -20.29
N HIS A 68 -1.28 -12.33 -20.57
CA HIS A 68 -1.07 -11.31 -19.55
C HIS A 68 -2.38 -10.88 -18.90
N ASN A 69 -2.44 -11.03 -17.57
CA ASN A 69 -3.49 -10.47 -16.74
C ASN A 69 -2.99 -9.21 -16.02
N HIS A 70 -3.59 -8.09 -16.35
CA HIS A 70 -3.40 -6.77 -15.76
C HIS A 70 -4.66 -6.29 -15.01
N ILE A 71 -5.60 -7.18 -14.66
CA ILE A 71 -6.69 -6.83 -13.72
C ILE A 71 -6.16 -6.94 -12.30
N SER A 72 -6.35 -5.88 -11.51
CA SER A 72 -5.93 -5.87 -10.11
C SER A 72 -6.68 -6.93 -9.29
N PRO A 73 -6.08 -7.52 -8.24
CA PRO A 73 -6.73 -8.55 -7.42
C PRO A 73 -8.05 -8.09 -6.75
N ASP A 74 -8.13 -6.82 -6.38
CA ASP A 74 -9.32 -6.14 -5.85
C ASP A 74 -10.35 -5.76 -6.95
N ARG A 75 -10.00 -5.99 -8.22
CA ARG A 75 -10.81 -5.68 -9.40
C ARG A 75 -11.20 -4.22 -9.51
N GLU A 76 -10.36 -3.29 -9.04
CA GLU A 76 -10.62 -1.86 -9.21
C GLU A 76 -9.95 -1.29 -10.46
N VAL A 77 -8.91 -1.95 -10.97
CA VAL A 77 -8.04 -1.44 -12.04
C VAL A 77 -7.91 -2.43 -13.19
N ASP A 78 -7.96 -1.90 -14.41
CA ASP A 78 -7.49 -2.56 -15.64
C ASP A 78 -6.19 -1.89 -16.09
N GLY A 79 -5.06 -2.47 -15.71
CA GLY A 79 -3.73 -2.00 -16.07
C GLY A 79 -3.40 -2.21 -17.55
N SER A 80 -4.19 -2.99 -18.29
CA SER A 80 -3.94 -3.26 -19.72
C SER A 80 -4.11 -2.02 -20.59
N THR A 81 -4.75 -0.97 -20.08
CA THR A 81 -4.94 0.30 -20.79
C THR A 81 -3.86 1.32 -20.50
N ALA A 82 -2.90 1.01 -19.62
CA ALA A 82 -1.73 1.85 -19.39
C ALA A 82 -0.96 2.09 -20.70
N LEU A 83 -0.16 3.16 -20.75
CA LEU A 83 0.77 3.34 -21.87
C LEU A 83 1.84 2.23 -21.87
N LEU A 84 2.25 1.74 -20.70
CA LEU A 84 3.32 0.75 -20.51
C LEU A 84 2.82 -0.43 -19.64
N PRO A 85 1.82 -1.22 -20.09
CA PRO A 85 1.14 -2.20 -19.25
C PRO A 85 2.08 -3.28 -18.68
N ASP A 86 3.14 -3.64 -19.40
CA ASP A 86 4.13 -4.61 -18.93
C ASP A 86 5.23 -3.98 -18.05
N GLN A 87 5.25 -2.65 -17.86
CA GLN A 87 6.26 -1.94 -17.05
C GLN A 87 5.65 -1.00 -15.98
N THR A 88 4.33 -1.02 -15.79
CA THR A 88 3.63 -0.25 -14.76
C THR A 88 3.32 -1.14 -13.55
N PHE A 89 3.85 -0.77 -12.38
CA PHE A 89 3.61 -1.40 -11.09
C PHE A 89 2.59 -0.59 -10.28
N PHE A 90 1.67 -1.28 -9.60
CA PHE A 90 0.54 -0.69 -8.89
C PHE A 90 0.58 -1.01 -7.39
N PHE A 91 0.40 0.02 -6.56
CA PHE A 91 0.35 -0.10 -5.10
C PHE A 91 -1.02 0.29 -4.55
N TYR A 92 -1.75 -0.71 -4.09
CA TYR A 92 -3.09 -0.59 -3.51
C TYR A 92 -3.05 0.07 -2.13
N ASN A 93 -3.99 0.97 -1.88
CA ASN A 93 -4.15 1.69 -0.62
C ASN A 93 -2.87 2.43 -0.20
N GLN A 94 -2.20 3.02 -1.19
CA GLN A 94 -1.03 3.87 -1.01
C GLN A 94 -1.43 5.33 -1.23
N ASP A 95 -1.13 6.20 -0.28
CA ASP A 95 -1.19 7.64 -0.49
C ASP A 95 0.10 8.13 -1.16
N HIS A 96 -0.05 9.10 -2.07
CA HIS A 96 1.09 9.54 -2.89
C HIS A 96 2.15 10.30 -2.07
N GLU A 97 1.77 10.93 -0.94
CA GLU A 97 2.71 11.63 -0.05
C GLU A 97 3.66 10.64 0.64
N SER A 98 3.16 9.45 0.97
CA SER A 98 3.90 8.40 1.66
C SER A 98 4.67 7.48 0.72
N THR A 99 4.65 7.72 -0.59
CA THR A 99 5.35 6.90 -1.59
C THR A 99 6.86 6.89 -1.35
N GLY A 100 7.44 8.01 -0.92
CA GLY A 100 8.85 8.08 -0.51
C GLY A 100 9.19 7.31 0.78
N HIS A 101 8.17 7.00 1.58
CA HIS A 101 8.30 6.24 2.84
C HIS A 101 7.90 4.76 2.66
N ASN A 102 7.48 4.37 1.46
CA ASN A 102 7.15 2.99 1.14
C ASN A 102 8.42 2.20 0.83
N ASP A 103 8.78 1.30 1.74
CA ASP A 103 10.03 0.57 1.69
C ASP A 103 10.08 -0.42 0.51
N VAL A 104 8.94 -0.96 0.09
CA VAL A 104 8.85 -1.84 -1.08
C VAL A 104 9.07 -1.07 -2.38
N ILE A 105 8.48 0.13 -2.50
CA ILE A 105 8.71 1.02 -3.64
C ILE A 105 10.18 1.45 -3.71
N MET A 106 10.79 1.78 -2.58
CA MET A 106 12.22 2.13 -2.54
C MET A 106 13.13 0.96 -2.94
N LYS A 107 12.82 -0.26 -2.51
CA LYS A 107 13.52 -1.49 -2.92
C LYS A 107 13.35 -1.78 -4.42
N LEU A 108 12.12 -1.65 -4.94
CA LEU A 108 11.83 -1.79 -6.37
C LEU A 108 12.59 -0.73 -7.19
N ALA A 109 12.52 0.54 -6.82
CA ALA A 109 13.23 1.62 -7.51
C ALA A 109 14.75 1.37 -7.54
N THR A 110 15.31 0.90 -6.42
CA THR A 110 16.73 0.52 -6.34
C THR A 110 17.04 -0.66 -7.29
N ALA A 111 16.20 -1.69 -7.30
CA ALA A 111 16.36 -2.82 -8.20
C ALA A 111 16.26 -2.39 -9.68
N LEU A 112 15.31 -1.53 -10.06
CA LEU A 112 15.17 -1.03 -11.43
C LEU A 112 16.37 -0.19 -11.88
N MET A 113 17.02 0.54 -10.97
CA MET A 113 18.20 1.36 -11.27
C MET A 113 19.49 0.56 -11.43
N TYR A 114 19.68 -0.48 -10.60
CA TYR A 114 20.97 -1.19 -10.50
C TYR A 114 20.95 -2.64 -11.00
N ASP A 115 19.77 -3.26 -11.05
CA ASP A 115 19.60 -4.65 -11.43
C ASP A 115 18.80 -4.78 -12.74
N HIS A 116 19.53 -5.04 -13.83
CA HIS A 116 18.95 -5.21 -15.16
C HIS A 116 18.11 -6.50 -15.31
N ARG A 117 17.93 -7.30 -14.25
CA ARG A 117 17.04 -8.48 -14.26
C ARG A 117 15.58 -8.11 -14.46
N ILE A 118 15.14 -6.95 -13.99
CA ILE A 118 13.74 -6.53 -14.06
C ILE A 118 13.54 -5.80 -15.40
N THR A 119 12.88 -6.46 -16.35
CA THR A 119 12.57 -5.90 -17.68
C THR A 119 11.07 -5.63 -17.86
N SER A 120 10.25 -6.20 -16.99
CA SER A 120 8.80 -6.12 -16.97
C SER A 120 8.26 -6.50 -15.58
N VAL A 121 6.96 -6.28 -15.37
CA VAL A 121 6.21 -6.74 -14.19
C VAL A 121 6.15 -8.27 -14.03
N TYR A 122 6.61 -9.02 -15.04
CA TYR A 122 6.65 -10.49 -15.04
C TYR A 122 8.07 -11.04 -14.81
N SER A 123 9.08 -10.18 -14.73
CA SER A 123 10.49 -10.60 -14.62
C SER A 123 10.86 -11.16 -13.26
N ASP A 124 10.22 -10.69 -12.19
CA ASP A 124 10.57 -11.05 -10.81
C ASP A 124 9.32 -11.21 -9.94
N PRO A 125 9.05 -12.41 -9.38
CA PRO A 125 7.90 -12.61 -8.51
C PRO A 125 7.97 -11.81 -7.19
N ASN A 126 9.15 -11.32 -6.79
CA ASN A 126 9.29 -10.44 -5.62
C ASN A 126 8.73 -9.04 -5.88
N TYR A 127 8.53 -8.67 -7.14
CA TYR A 127 7.97 -7.37 -7.54
C TYR A 127 6.79 -7.61 -8.47
N PRO A 128 5.64 -8.09 -7.95
CA PRO A 128 4.46 -8.33 -8.77
C PRO A 128 3.88 -7.01 -9.30
N GLN A 129 3.13 -7.09 -10.41
CA GLN A 129 2.44 -5.93 -10.98
C GLN A 129 1.53 -5.22 -9.97
N PHE A 130 0.80 -5.97 -9.16
CA PHE A 130 -0.10 -5.44 -8.14
C PHE A 130 0.40 -5.82 -6.76
N ASN A 131 0.58 -4.83 -5.90
CA ASN A 131 1.03 -5.00 -4.54
C ASN A 131 0.27 -4.05 -3.60
N VAL A 132 0.48 -4.16 -2.30
CA VAL A 132 -0.15 -3.30 -1.29
C VAL A 132 0.86 -2.26 -0.81
N GLY A 133 0.42 -1.03 -0.62
CA GLY A 133 1.20 0.03 0.00
C GLY A 133 1.62 -0.33 1.43
N ARG A 134 2.90 -0.14 1.74
CA ARG A 134 3.45 -0.36 3.09
C ARG A 134 4.45 0.74 3.42
N VAL A 135 4.22 1.43 4.53
CA VAL A 135 5.16 2.43 5.07
C VAL A 135 6.02 1.78 6.16
N GLY A 136 7.10 1.12 5.74
CA GLY A 136 8.02 0.38 6.61
C GLY A 136 9.16 1.20 7.23
N GLU A 137 9.48 2.38 6.67
CA GLU A 137 10.68 3.16 7.03
C GLU A 137 10.80 3.43 8.53
N LYS A 138 9.68 3.76 9.20
CA LYS A 138 9.67 4.04 10.63
C LYS A 138 10.03 2.80 11.47
N LEU A 139 9.47 1.64 11.14
CA LEU A 139 9.74 0.42 11.87
C LEU A 139 11.21 0.01 11.71
N GLU A 140 11.76 0.13 10.51
CA GLU A 140 13.18 -0.15 10.24
C GLU A 140 14.11 0.73 11.09
N LYS A 141 13.84 2.04 11.14
CA LYS A 141 14.61 2.98 11.98
C LYS A 141 14.49 2.66 13.46
N GLU A 142 13.27 2.38 13.95
CA GLU A 142 13.04 2.07 15.36
C GLU A 142 13.75 0.76 15.76
N ILE A 143 13.76 -0.27 14.91
CA ILE A 143 14.51 -1.51 15.19
C ILE A 143 16.00 -1.22 15.40
N ALA A 144 16.61 -0.46 14.49
CA ALA A 144 18.02 -0.11 14.60
C ALA A 144 18.31 0.75 15.86
N GLU A 145 17.41 1.67 16.19
CA GLU A 145 17.53 2.52 17.38
C GLU A 145 17.46 1.70 18.68
N TYR A 146 16.48 0.81 18.82
CA TYR A 146 16.29 0.03 20.04
C TYR A 146 17.35 -1.06 20.21
N ASP A 147 17.82 -1.67 19.11
CA ASP A 147 18.97 -2.58 19.15
C ASP A 147 20.20 -1.93 19.82
N GLY A 148 20.41 -0.63 19.56
CA GLY A 148 21.50 0.14 20.17
C GLY A 148 21.28 0.51 21.65
N LYS A 149 20.04 0.41 22.16
CA LYS A 149 19.67 0.80 23.53
C LYS A 149 19.56 -0.39 24.49
N ILE A 150 19.40 -1.61 23.98
CA ILE A 150 19.14 -2.78 24.82
C ILE A 150 20.40 -3.22 25.57
N VAL A 151 20.35 -3.06 26.89
CA VAL A 151 21.32 -3.67 27.81
C VAL A 151 20.80 -5.05 28.20
N ARG A 152 21.19 -6.09 27.46
CA ARG A 152 20.60 -7.45 27.61
C ARG A 152 20.66 -8.00 29.03
N SER A 153 21.68 -7.67 29.82
CA SER A 153 21.79 -8.12 31.22
C SER A 153 20.72 -7.55 32.17
N ALA A 154 19.96 -6.53 31.73
CA ALA A 154 18.88 -5.93 32.51
C ALA A 154 17.54 -6.69 32.41
N TYR A 155 17.45 -7.69 31.52
CA TYR A 155 16.21 -8.37 31.19
C TYR A 155 16.27 -9.88 31.46
N SER A 156 15.11 -10.49 31.70
CA SER A 156 15.00 -11.94 31.83
C SER A 156 15.24 -12.63 30.48
N ALA A 157 15.72 -13.88 30.52
CA ALA A 157 15.91 -14.69 29.32
C ALA A 157 14.61 -14.86 28.51
N GLU A 158 13.47 -14.98 29.19
CA GLU A 158 12.16 -15.07 28.55
C GLU A 158 11.82 -13.82 27.75
N LEU A 159 12.02 -12.62 28.34
CA LEU A 159 11.71 -11.36 27.68
C LEU A 159 12.67 -11.08 26.51
N LEU A 160 13.95 -11.43 26.65
CA LEU A 160 14.92 -11.36 25.55
C LEU A 160 14.56 -12.29 24.39
N ASN A 161 14.11 -13.52 24.68
CA ASN A 161 13.66 -14.44 23.63
C ASN A 161 12.43 -13.90 22.88
N ARG A 162 11.47 -13.30 23.61
CA ARG A 162 10.31 -12.63 22.99
C ARG A 162 10.74 -11.46 22.10
N TYR A 163 11.73 -10.66 22.55
CA TYR A 163 12.30 -9.57 21.76
C TYR A 163 12.96 -10.08 20.49
N ASP A 164 13.86 -11.07 20.61
CA ASP A 164 14.61 -11.59 19.47
C ASP A 164 13.65 -12.22 18.43
N ASP A 165 12.61 -12.92 18.86
CA ASP A 165 11.56 -13.47 17.98
C ASP A 165 10.74 -12.37 17.30
N ALA A 166 10.26 -11.37 18.04
CA ALA A 166 9.49 -10.27 17.49
C ALA A 166 10.31 -9.43 16.48
N ARG A 167 11.58 -9.16 16.82
CA ARG A 167 12.55 -8.49 15.95
C ARG A 167 12.81 -9.28 14.67
N ALA A 168 13.04 -10.59 14.78
CA ALA A 168 13.29 -11.44 13.62
C ALA A 168 12.09 -11.46 12.67
N LYS A 169 10.86 -11.52 13.21
CA LYS A 169 9.62 -11.43 12.41
C LYS A 169 9.47 -10.06 11.74
N ALA A 170 9.77 -8.98 12.45
CA ALA A 170 9.71 -7.62 11.89
C ALA A 170 10.70 -7.42 10.74
N LEU A 171 11.94 -7.87 10.90
CA LEU A 171 12.93 -7.82 9.83
C LEU A 171 12.55 -8.71 8.64
N ALA A 172 12.05 -9.93 8.89
CA ALA A 172 11.59 -10.82 7.83
C ALA A 172 10.41 -10.23 7.04
N GLU A 173 9.48 -9.56 7.72
CA GLU A 173 8.37 -8.86 7.08
C GLU A 173 8.85 -7.68 6.26
N LEU A 174 9.76 -6.84 6.79
CA LEU A 174 10.36 -5.73 6.06
C LEU A 174 11.16 -6.21 4.83
N ASP A 175 11.85 -7.35 4.92
CA ASP A 175 12.57 -7.95 3.78
C ASP A 175 11.64 -8.55 2.72
N ASN A 176 10.46 -8.99 3.09
CA ASN A 176 9.46 -9.46 2.14
C ASN A 176 8.87 -8.28 1.35
N THR A 177 9.07 -8.28 0.04
CA THR A 177 8.57 -7.26 -0.88
C THR A 177 7.15 -7.54 -1.39
N VAL A 178 6.61 -8.74 -1.17
CA VAL A 178 5.22 -9.08 -1.51
C VAL A 178 4.34 -8.88 -0.27
N VAL A 179 3.63 -7.75 -0.22
CA VAL A 179 2.93 -7.32 0.98
C VAL A 179 1.59 -8.04 1.11
N LYS A 180 1.33 -8.56 2.31
CA LYS A 180 0.01 -9.08 2.69
C LYS A 180 -0.68 -8.06 3.57
N GLN A 181 -1.87 -7.64 3.15
CA GLN A 181 -2.65 -6.64 3.88
C GLN A 181 -2.89 -7.07 5.33
N GLY A 182 -2.51 -6.22 6.29
CA GLY A 182 -2.69 -6.46 7.72
C GLY A 182 -1.59 -7.29 8.39
N GLU A 183 -0.69 -7.95 7.65
CA GLU A 183 0.41 -8.72 8.27
C GLU A 183 1.50 -7.79 8.81
N TYR A 184 1.85 -6.75 8.06
CA TYR A 184 2.80 -5.73 8.51
C TYR A 184 2.36 -5.08 9.84
N GLU A 185 1.10 -4.66 9.95
CA GLU A 185 0.57 -4.06 11.17
C GLU A 185 0.64 -5.02 12.35
N LYS A 186 0.26 -6.29 12.17
CA LYS A 186 0.35 -7.30 13.23
C LYS A 186 1.78 -7.51 13.71
N VAL A 187 2.74 -7.62 12.80
CA VAL A 187 4.15 -7.83 13.13
C VAL A 187 4.73 -6.61 13.85
N ARG A 188 4.44 -5.41 13.34
CA ARG A 188 4.82 -4.13 13.96
C ARG A 188 4.24 -4.00 15.37
N ASP A 189 2.94 -4.26 15.53
CA ASP A 189 2.25 -4.09 16.80
C ASP A 189 2.76 -5.11 17.84
N ASN A 190 3.08 -6.33 17.42
CA ASN A 190 3.73 -7.32 18.28
C ASN A 190 5.14 -6.85 18.72
N TYR A 191 5.94 -6.30 17.80
CA TYR A 191 7.25 -5.73 18.13
C TYR A 191 7.13 -4.58 19.15
N TYR A 192 6.19 -3.65 18.93
CA TYR A 192 5.96 -2.55 19.86
C TYR A 192 5.44 -3.00 21.22
N ALA A 193 4.59 -4.02 21.28
CA ALA A 193 4.12 -4.58 22.54
C ALA A 193 5.30 -5.14 23.37
N VAL A 194 6.24 -5.84 22.74
CA VAL A 194 7.44 -6.34 23.45
C VAL A 194 8.32 -5.19 23.92
N LEU A 195 8.48 -4.12 23.15
CA LEU A 195 9.21 -2.93 23.59
C LEU A 195 8.54 -2.24 24.80
N CYS A 196 7.20 -2.25 24.87
CA CYS A 196 6.47 -1.75 26.03
C CYS A 196 6.73 -2.63 27.26
N ASP A 197 6.70 -3.96 27.13
CA ASP A 197 7.03 -4.90 28.21
C ASP A 197 8.48 -4.74 28.70
N MET A 198 9.39 -4.34 27.82
CA MET A 198 10.78 -4.01 28.16
C MET A 198 10.96 -2.61 28.77
N GLY A 199 9.90 -1.80 28.84
CA GLY A 199 9.94 -0.42 29.33
C GLY A 199 10.71 0.53 28.40
N LEU A 200 10.92 0.16 27.14
CA LEU A 200 11.65 0.95 26.13
C LEU A 200 10.72 1.85 25.32
N ARG A 201 9.42 1.57 25.36
CA ARG A 201 8.37 2.33 24.69
C ARG A 201 7.21 2.53 25.63
N GLU A 202 6.60 3.71 25.59
CA GLU A 202 5.34 3.94 26.28
C GLU A 202 4.21 3.18 25.59
N PRO A 203 3.32 2.52 26.35
CA PRO A 203 2.14 1.91 25.77
C PRO A 203 1.30 2.99 25.07
N PRO A 204 0.57 2.65 24.00
CA PRO A 204 -0.37 3.58 23.40
C PRO A 204 -1.34 4.09 24.47
N GLU A 205 -1.69 5.39 24.43
CA GLU A 205 -2.69 5.96 25.34
C GLU A 205 -3.95 5.09 25.32
N GLU A 206 -4.50 4.78 26.50
CA GLU A 206 -5.76 4.06 26.57
C GLU A 206 -6.82 4.85 25.80
N GLU A 207 -7.34 4.26 24.71
CA GLU A 207 -8.41 4.89 23.97
C GLU A 207 -9.63 5.04 24.88
N ASP A 208 -10.02 6.28 25.15
CA ASP A 208 -11.25 6.58 25.88
C ASP A 208 -12.41 5.82 25.21
N ALA A 209 -13.01 4.88 25.93
CA ALA A 209 -14.09 4.03 25.44
C ALA A 209 -15.26 4.84 24.85
N SER A 210 -15.47 6.08 25.32
CA SER A 210 -16.46 7.00 24.75
C SER A 210 -16.06 7.49 23.37
N ARG A 211 -14.77 7.81 23.15
CA ARG A 211 -14.21 8.21 21.84
C ARG A 211 -14.19 7.03 20.86
N VAL A 212 -13.87 5.81 21.31
CA VAL A 212 -13.96 4.60 20.46
C VAL A 212 -15.40 4.36 20.01
N ARG A 213 -16.35 4.46 20.93
CA ARG A 213 -17.77 4.25 20.64
C ARG A 213 -18.30 5.33 19.70
N LEU A 214 -17.94 6.60 19.95
CA LEU A 214 -18.27 7.71 19.06
C LEU A 214 -17.64 7.52 17.68
N GLY A 215 -16.37 7.10 17.62
CA GLY A 215 -15.67 6.81 16.37
C GLY A 215 -16.35 5.69 15.56
N LYS A 216 -16.81 4.61 16.21
CA LYS A 216 -17.59 3.56 15.55
C LYS A 216 -18.93 4.07 15.01
N VAL A 217 -19.63 4.91 15.77
CA VAL A 217 -20.88 5.55 15.33
C VAL A 217 -20.63 6.48 14.15
N LEU A 218 -19.63 7.35 14.24
CA LEU A 218 -19.24 8.27 13.17
C LEU A 218 -18.78 7.51 11.93
N LYS A 219 -18.03 6.42 12.06
CA LYS A 219 -17.64 5.54 10.95
C LYS A 219 -18.85 4.86 10.32
N ALA A 220 -19.82 4.41 11.12
CA ALA A 220 -21.07 3.84 10.60
C ALA A 220 -21.90 4.89 9.85
N ILE A 221 -22.01 6.10 10.38
CA ILE A 221 -22.67 7.24 9.71
C ILE A 221 -21.92 7.60 8.43
N ASN A 222 -20.59 7.69 8.47
CA ASN A 222 -19.75 7.97 7.30
C ASN A 222 -19.90 6.89 6.22
N ASN A 223 -19.89 5.61 6.60
CA ASN A 223 -20.10 4.50 5.68
C ASN A 223 -21.52 4.51 5.10
N LEU A 224 -22.53 4.88 5.89
CA LEU A 224 -23.90 5.03 5.42
C LEU A 224 -24.02 6.22 4.45
N LEU A 225 -23.44 7.37 4.79
CA LEU A 225 -23.35 8.54 3.92
C LEU A 225 -22.63 8.19 2.62
N ASN A 226 -21.47 7.52 2.67
CA ASN A 226 -20.75 7.06 1.48
C ASN A 226 -21.57 6.06 0.65
N LYS A 227 -22.39 5.20 1.26
CA LYS A 227 -23.30 4.31 0.52
C LYS A 227 -24.47 5.05 -0.15
N THR A 228 -24.90 6.18 0.42
CA THR A 228 -26.13 6.89 -0.03
C THR A 228 -25.80 8.04 -0.99
N VAL A 229 -24.67 8.72 -0.75
CA VAL A 229 -24.20 9.89 -1.50
C VAL A 229 -23.05 9.50 -2.46
N GLY A 230 -22.49 8.30 -2.32
CA GLY A 230 -21.27 7.87 -3.02
C GLY A 230 -20.02 8.14 -2.19
N TYR A 231 -19.00 7.29 -2.33
CA TYR A 231 -17.67 7.67 -1.87
C TYR A 231 -17.21 8.82 -2.75
N ARG A 232 -16.80 9.95 -2.16
CA ARG A 232 -16.06 10.95 -2.92
C ARG A 232 -14.67 10.40 -3.22
N SER A 233 -14.46 9.98 -4.46
CA SER A 233 -13.16 9.57 -4.97
C SER A 233 -12.87 10.33 -6.25
N PHE A 234 -11.72 10.10 -6.88
CA PHE A 234 -11.34 10.79 -8.11
C PHE A 234 -12.45 10.83 -9.17
N ASN A 235 -13.21 9.76 -9.34
CA ASN A 235 -14.26 9.66 -10.35
C ASN A 235 -15.67 9.74 -9.74
N ASP A 236 -15.98 10.89 -9.14
CA ASP A 236 -17.37 11.28 -8.85
C ASP A 236 -18.09 11.81 -10.09
#